data_AF-A0A433CVQ1-F1
#
_entry.id   AF-A0A433CVQ1-F1
#
_cell.length_a   1.000
_cell.length_b   1.000
_cell.length_c   1.000
_cell.angle_alpha   90.00
_cell.angle_beta   90.00
_cell.angle_gamma   90.00
#
_symmetry.space_group_name_H-M   'P 1'
#
loop_
_entity.id
_entity.type
_entity.pdbx_description
1 polymer ?
#
loop_
_entity_poly.entity_id
_entity_poly.type
_entity_poly.pdbx_seq_one_letter_code
_entity_poly.pdbx_strand_id
1 'polypeptide(L)'
;MSNNNGVVWGSGLDTLGVEFLTNVINNMEHFSSNIVRFGQKGTGKRPNYQIEFAENESKKFNGHHGDFYRDGVSQDEPFNPENLSIIFNLQNVKIALEAARKQNIM
;
A
#
# COMPACT_ATOMS: atom_id res chain seq x y z
N MET A 1 -27.01 9.01 -10.90
CA MET A 1 -25.59 9.41 -10.90
C MET A 1 -24.89 8.58 -9.85
N SER A 2 -24.28 7.46 -10.25
CA SER A 2 -23.46 6.66 -9.34
C SER A 2 -22.05 7.22 -9.39
N ASN A 3 -21.64 7.89 -8.32
CA ASN A 3 -20.28 8.41 -8.18
C ASN A 3 -19.31 7.21 -8.10
N ASN A 4 -18.68 6.90 -9.24
CA ASN A 4 -17.51 6.04 -9.32
C ASN A 4 -16.29 6.78 -8.73
N ASN A 5 -16.35 7.11 -7.43
CA ASN A 5 -15.26 7.75 -6.71
C ASN A 5 -14.13 6.73 -6.49
N GLY A 6 -13.28 6.60 -7.50
CA GLY A 6 -11.87 6.23 -7.35
C GLY A 6 -11.60 4.83 -6.81
N VAL A 7 -11.56 3.84 -7.71
CA VAL A 7 -10.70 2.67 -7.52
C VAL A 7 -9.24 3.15 -7.71
N VAL A 8 -8.66 3.82 -6.70
CA VAL A 8 -7.46 4.67 -6.90
C VAL A 8 -6.18 3.88 -7.22
N TRP A 9 -6.06 2.60 -6.84
CA TRP A 9 -4.77 1.91 -6.98
C TRP A 9 -4.72 0.78 -8.00
N GLY A 10 -5.80 0.52 -8.76
CA GLY A 10 -5.83 -0.58 -9.74
C GLY A 10 -4.66 -0.55 -10.74
N SER A 11 -4.53 0.53 -11.50
CA SER A 11 -3.55 0.72 -12.59
C SER A 11 -2.49 1.77 -12.32
N GLY A 12 -2.39 2.26 -11.08
CA GLY A 12 -1.54 3.42 -10.71
C GLY A 12 -0.64 3.17 -9.50
N LEU A 13 -0.35 1.91 -9.16
CA LEU A 13 0.53 1.55 -8.04
C LEU A 13 1.90 2.24 -8.12
N ASP A 14 2.43 2.38 -9.33
CA ASP A 14 3.67 3.07 -9.66
C ASP A 14 3.67 4.55 -9.23
N THR A 15 2.49 5.18 -9.14
CA THR A 15 2.36 6.57 -8.66
C THR A 15 2.57 6.72 -7.15
N LEU A 16 2.59 5.61 -6.39
CA LEU A 16 2.88 5.58 -4.95
C LEU A 16 4.36 5.90 -4.63
N GLY A 17 5.22 5.89 -5.64
CA GLY A 17 6.60 6.32 -5.51
C GLY A 17 7.53 5.25 -4.93
N VAL A 18 8.81 5.40 -5.29
CA VAL A 18 9.86 4.39 -5.10
C VAL A 18 10.10 4.03 -3.64
N GLU A 19 10.22 5.02 -2.76
CA GLU A 19 10.50 4.81 -1.34
C GLU A 19 9.37 4.02 -0.64
N PHE A 20 8.12 4.41 -0.91
CA PHE A 20 6.96 3.75 -0.33
C PHE A 20 6.84 2.30 -0.80
N LEU A 21 6.92 2.06 -2.12
CA LEU A 21 6.84 0.71 -2.68
C LEU A 21 7.97 -0.19 -2.20
N THR A 22 9.17 0.37 -2.00
CA THR A 22 10.32 -0.36 -1.41
C THR A 22 10.01 -0.81 0.02
N ASN A 23 9.43 0.08 0.84
CA ASN A 23 9.06 -0.27 2.22
C ASN A 23 7.95 -1.32 2.29
N VAL A 24 6.95 -1.23 1.40
CA VAL A 24 5.89 -2.24 1.30
C VAL A 24 6.49 -3.61 0.97
N ILE A 25 7.41 -3.69 0.00
CA ILE A 25 8.10 -4.95 -0.35
C ILE A 25 8.89 -5.48 0.84
N ASN A 26 9.66 -4.64 1.52
CA ASN A 26 10.45 -5.04 2.69
C ASN A 26 9.54 -5.62 3.79
N ASN A 27 8.38 -5.01 4.05
CA ASN A 27 7.44 -5.52 5.04
C ASN A 27 6.80 -6.83 4.57
N MET A 28 6.35 -6.94 3.32
CA MET A 28 5.83 -8.20 2.78
C MET A 28 6.85 -9.34 2.91
N GLU A 29 8.12 -9.11 2.59
CA GLU A 29 9.19 -10.10 2.68
C GLU A 29 9.54 -10.44 4.14
N HIS A 30 9.67 -9.44 5.03
CA HIS A 30 9.94 -9.64 6.45
C HIS A 30 8.88 -10.52 7.12
N PHE A 31 7.64 -10.34 6.71
CA PHE A 31 6.47 -11.04 7.23
C PHE A 31 6.08 -12.29 6.42
N SER A 32 6.87 -12.66 5.40
CA SER A 32 6.58 -13.79 4.49
C SER A 32 5.16 -13.75 3.90
N SER A 33 4.61 -12.56 3.69
CA SER A 33 3.28 -12.33 3.13
C SER A 33 3.35 -12.10 1.62
N ASN A 34 2.38 -12.67 0.91
CA ASN A 34 2.22 -12.48 -0.53
C ASN A 34 1.03 -11.58 -0.89
N ILE A 35 0.35 -10.98 0.09
CA ILE A 35 -0.90 -10.24 -0.13
C ILE A 35 -0.81 -8.89 0.54
N VAL A 36 -1.11 -7.83 -0.21
CA VAL A 36 -1.22 -6.45 0.31
C VAL A 36 -2.45 -5.75 -0.24
N ARG A 37 -3.06 -4.90 0.59
CA ARG A 37 -4.14 -3.99 0.19
C ARG A 37 -3.85 -2.59 0.72
N PHE A 38 -4.10 -1.59 -0.12
CA PHE A 38 -3.85 -0.18 0.19
C PHE A 38 -5.15 0.51 0.55
N GLY A 39 -5.14 1.35 1.57
CA GLY A 39 -6.23 2.27 1.87
C GLY A 39 -6.42 3.28 0.75
N GLN A 40 -7.68 3.63 0.46
CA GLN A 40 -8.02 4.76 -0.42
C GLN A 40 -7.76 6.11 0.27
N LYS A 41 -7.69 6.13 1.61
CA LYS A 41 -7.35 7.31 2.41
C LYS A 41 -5.91 7.21 2.90
N GLY A 42 -5.19 8.29 2.66
CA GLY A 42 -3.75 8.45 2.79
C GLY A 42 -3.35 9.72 2.06
N THR A 43 -2.41 10.49 2.59
CA THR A 43 -1.99 11.76 1.97
C THR A 43 -1.21 11.49 0.67
N GLY A 44 -1.92 11.30 -0.45
CA GLY A 44 -1.33 11.17 -1.78
C GLY A 44 -0.59 9.84 -2.02
N LYS A 45 0.69 9.91 -2.41
CA LYS A 45 1.52 8.78 -2.85
C LYS A 45 1.79 7.70 -1.79
N ARG A 46 1.36 7.88 -0.53
CA ARG A 46 1.77 7.02 0.58
C ARG A 46 0.59 6.61 1.47
N PRO A 47 -0.31 5.76 0.97
CA PRO A 47 -1.48 5.32 1.72
C PRO A 47 -1.13 4.37 2.86
N ASN A 48 -1.98 4.33 3.87
CA ASN A 48 -1.96 3.23 4.84
C ASN A 48 -2.21 1.91 4.11
N TYR A 49 -1.68 0.80 4.61
CA TYR A 49 -1.82 -0.50 3.95
C TYR A 49 -1.89 -1.62 4.95
N GLN A 50 -2.45 -2.76 4.51
CA GLN A 50 -2.42 -4.00 5.26
C GLN A 50 -1.73 -5.10 4.46
N ILE A 51 -0.96 -5.94 5.12
CA ILE A 51 -0.49 -7.21 4.58
C ILE A 51 -1.29 -8.34 5.24
N GLU A 52 -1.61 -9.37 4.48
CA GLU A 52 -2.40 -10.52 4.94
C GLU A 52 -1.52 -11.78 4.96
N PHE A 53 -1.59 -12.56 6.04
CA PHE A 53 -0.72 -13.74 6.25
C PHE A 53 -1.46 -15.05 5.97
N ALA A 54 -2.63 -15.21 6.58
CA ALA A 54 -3.55 -16.33 6.50
C ALA A 54 -4.98 -15.79 6.64
N GLU A 55 -6.00 -16.62 6.39
CA GLU A 55 -7.40 -16.19 6.55
C GLU A 55 -7.64 -15.59 7.95
N ASN A 56 -7.98 -14.30 7.97
CA ASN A 56 -8.23 -13.44 9.14
C ASN A 56 -7.03 -12.92 9.93
N GLU A 57 -5.79 -13.13 9.48
CA GLU A 57 -4.62 -12.48 10.07
C GLU A 57 -4.05 -11.40 9.15
N SER A 58 -3.99 -10.16 9.64
CA SER A 58 -3.46 -9.02 8.90
C SER A 58 -2.68 -8.08 9.82
N LYS A 59 -1.62 -7.47 9.29
CA LYS A 59 -0.90 -6.37 9.93
C LYS A 59 -1.15 -5.08 9.17
N LYS A 60 -1.34 -3.99 9.90
CA LYS A 60 -1.69 -2.68 9.36
C LYS A 60 -0.52 -1.73 9.59
N PHE A 61 -0.18 -0.98 8.55
CA PHE A 61 0.95 -0.06 8.55
C PHE A 61 0.49 1.34 8.18
N ASN A 62 1.14 2.32 8.79
CA ASN A 62 1.00 3.71 8.39
C ASN A 62 1.86 3.99 7.14
N GLY A 63 1.28 4.64 6.13
CA GLY A 63 2.02 5.10 4.96
C GLY A 63 2.70 6.45 5.17
N HIS A 64 2.29 7.20 6.19
CA HIS A 64 2.74 8.55 6.48
C HIS A 64 3.75 8.60 7.64
N HIS A 65 4.82 9.39 7.43
CA HIS A 65 5.93 9.68 8.35
C HIS A 65 6.90 8.52 8.65
N GLY A 66 8.12 8.85 9.08
CA GLY A 66 9.33 8.00 9.25
C GLY A 66 9.24 6.78 10.17
N ASP A 67 8.02 6.28 10.39
CA ASP A 67 7.65 5.10 11.18
C ASP A 67 7.12 3.96 10.28
N PHE A 68 7.63 3.83 9.05
CA PHE A 68 7.28 2.71 8.13
C PHE A 68 7.49 1.30 8.72
N TYR A 69 8.25 1.24 9.83
CA TYR A 69 8.59 0.02 10.56
C TYR A 69 7.78 -0.16 11.85
N ARG A 70 6.91 0.78 12.23
CA ARG A 70 6.04 0.60 13.39
C ARG A 70 4.74 -0.07 12.95
N ASP A 71 4.48 -1.23 13.54
CA ASP A 71 3.18 -1.87 13.51
C ASP A 71 2.15 -0.93 14.15
N GLY A 72 0.99 -0.78 13.52
CA GLY A 72 -0.08 0.09 13.99
C GLY A 72 -0.39 1.26 13.07
N VAL A 73 -1.54 1.86 13.33
CA VAL A 73 -2.10 2.95 12.55
C VAL A 73 -2.28 4.15 13.47
N SER A 74 -1.94 5.35 13.01
CA SER A 74 -2.16 6.56 13.80
C SER A 74 -3.64 6.67 14.21
N GLN A 75 -3.90 7.05 15.46
CA GLN A 75 -5.27 7.35 15.91
C GLN A 75 -5.88 8.50 15.10
N ASP A 76 -5.05 9.42 14.61
CA ASP A 76 -5.47 10.57 13.80
C ASP A 76 -5.83 10.19 12.36
N GLU A 77 -5.38 9.04 11.87
CA GLU A 77 -5.68 8.53 10.53
C GLU A 77 -6.05 7.04 10.58
N PRO A 78 -7.23 6.70 11.11
CA PRO A 78 -7.62 5.31 11.34
C PRO A 78 -7.70 4.52 10.03
N PHE A 79 -7.22 3.28 10.08
CA PHE A 79 -7.28 2.37 8.95
C PHE A 79 -8.72 1.91 8.75
N ASN A 80 -9.31 2.31 7.63
CA ASN A 80 -10.68 1.95 7.30
C ASN A 80 -10.70 0.75 6.33
N PRO A 81 -11.06 -0.46 6.81
CA PRO A 81 -11.10 -1.67 5.98
C PRO A 81 -12.17 -1.65 4.89
N GLU A 82 -13.17 -0.77 4.97
CA GLU A 82 -14.19 -0.62 3.92
C GLU A 82 -13.65 0.09 2.68
N ASN A 83 -12.51 0.77 2.80
CA ASN A 83 -11.90 1.59 1.75
C ASN A 83 -10.57 1.00 1.28
N LEU A 84 -10.54 -0.31 1.02
CA LEU A 84 -9.35 -1.01 0.56
C LEU A 84 -9.32 -1.16 -0.96
N SER A 85 -8.12 -1.09 -1.53
CA SER A 85 -7.86 -1.49 -2.89
C SER A 85 -8.24 -2.96 -3.12
N ILE A 86 -8.22 -3.36 -4.39
CA ILE A 86 -8.10 -4.77 -4.76
C ILE A 86 -6.84 -5.39 -4.12
N ILE A 87 -6.80 -6.71 -4.10
CA ILE A 87 -5.64 -7.48 -3.63
C ILE A 87 -4.51 -7.33 -4.65
N PHE A 88 -3.32 -7.01 -4.15
CA PHE A 88 -2.08 -7.08 -4.91
C PHE A 88 -1.16 -8.13 -4.30
N ASN A 89 -0.45 -8.85 -5.16
CA ASN A 89 0.58 -9.76 -4.70
C ASN A 89 1.98 -9.10 -4.76
N LEU A 90 2.97 -9.77 -4.18
CA LEU A 90 4.36 -9.29 -4.15
C LEU A 90 4.89 -8.94 -5.55
N GLN A 91 4.54 -9.73 -6.57
CA GLN A 91 4.95 -9.49 -7.94
C GLN A 91 4.33 -8.21 -8.53
N ASN A 92 3.05 -7.94 -8.25
CA ASN A 92 2.40 -6.69 -8.65
C ASN A 92 3.16 -5.46 -8.09
N VAL A 93 3.54 -5.50 -6.81
CA VAL A 93 4.26 -4.39 -6.16
C VAL A 93 5.68 -4.24 -6.71
N LYS A 94 6.39 -5.34 -6.98
CA LYS A 94 7.72 -5.31 -7.62
C LYS A 94 7.68 -4.70 -9.02
N ILE A 95 6.68 -5.06 -9.83
CA ILE A 95 6.49 -4.46 -11.16
C ILE A 95 6.21 -2.95 -11.05
N ALA A 96 5.38 -2.54 -10.09
CA ALA A 96 5.09 -1.13 -9.86
C ALA A 96 6.32 -0.34 -9.42
N LEU A 97 7.19 -0.91 -8.58
CA LEU A 97 8.45 -0.29 -8.17
C LEU A 97 9.35 -0.01 -9.38
N GLU A 98 9.49 -0.98 -10.29
CA GLU A 98 10.28 -0.82 -11.50
C GLU A 98 9.69 0.25 -12.44
N ALA A 99 8.36 0.33 -12.55
CA ALA A 99 7.70 1.40 -13.30
C ALA A 99 7.92 2.78 -12.66
N ALA A 100 7.79 2.89 -11.33
CA ALA A 100 8.02 4.12 -10.58
C ALA A 100 9.46 4.64 -10.73
N ARG A 101 10.45 3.74 -10.72
CA ARG A 101 11.87 4.07 -10.95
C ARG A 101 12.09 4.70 -12.33
N LYS A 102 11.46 4.16 -13.38
CA LYS A 102 11.57 4.69 -14.75
C LYS A 102 10.96 6.08 -14.89
N GLN A 103 9.87 6.37 -14.18
CA GLN A 103 9.22 7.69 -14.21
C GLN A 103 10.05 8.77 -13.52
N ASN A 104 10.85 8.42 -12.50
CA ASN A 104 11.74 9.37 -11.82
C ASN A 104 13.01 9.72 -12.63
N ILE A 105 13.24 9.07 -13.77
CA ILE A 105 14.40 9.31 -14.65
C ILE A 105 14.03 10.21 -15.84
N MET A 106 12.74 10.48 -16.08
CA MET A 106 12.25 11.42 -17.11
C MET A 106 12.06 12.83 -16.55
#